data_AF-A0A9P5RZZ3-F1
#
_entry.id   AF-A0A9P5RZZ3-F1
#
_cell.length_a   1.000
_cell.length_b   1.000
_cell.length_c   1.000
_cell.angle_alpha   90.00
_cell.angle_beta   90.00
_cell.angle_gamma   90.00
#
_symmetry.space_group_name_H-M   'P 1'
#
loop_
_entity.id
_entity.type
_entity.pdbx_description
1 polymer ?
#
loop_
_entity_poly.entity_id
_entity_poly.type
_entity_poly.pdbx_seq_one_letter_code
_entity_poly.pdbx_strand_id
1 'polypeptide(L)'
;MDKNAIQNVGKTLGEYCPEIIDLSLRTECGNNGNVLARIMEQIPEPQLSNSLLPNDAVAAEWACTRIRYLEIAVMFTSDGKDLGCLADQIKATWTEQDHNHWDMLNKFYTQIGALVKLEVLKIKSTGALPQGVDGVPAEVPFRDTCLPGLLALEDKKSDQIGFLSRWSGLTKLRELKGSFNWANKEARARMDEGEVEWFVTHLPALSHASFVDVSYSMNPLDRIPVIL
;
A
#
# COMPACT_ATOMS: atom_id res chain seq x y z
N MET A 1 -18.22 16.06 21.15
CA MET A 1 -17.29 16.37 20.05
C MET A 1 -18.11 16.87 18.87
N ASP A 2 -17.77 18.06 18.37
CA ASP A 2 -18.58 18.79 17.39
C ASP A 2 -18.25 18.31 15.96
N LYS A 3 -19.26 17.75 15.27
CA LYS A 3 -19.11 17.17 13.92
C LYS A 3 -18.84 18.23 12.85
N ASN A 4 -19.06 19.51 13.15
CA ASN A 4 -18.89 20.61 12.20
C ASN A 4 -17.43 21.10 12.07
N ALA A 5 -16.52 20.70 12.97
CA ALA A 5 -15.11 21.09 12.88
C ALA A 5 -14.32 20.29 11.81
N ILE A 6 -14.75 19.06 11.51
CA ILE A 6 -14.04 18.14 10.59
C ILE A 6 -14.30 18.48 9.12
N GLN A 7 -15.49 19.00 8.78
CA GLN A 7 -15.85 19.34 7.39
C GLN A 7 -15.16 20.60 6.84
N ASN A 8 -14.65 21.50 7.70
CA ASN A 8 -14.03 22.75 7.24
C ASN A 8 -12.56 22.62 6.86
N VAL A 9 -11.84 21.57 7.29
CA VAL A 9 -10.39 21.44 7.06
C VAL A 9 -10.08 20.88 5.66
N GLY A 10 -10.92 19.99 5.14
CA GLY A 10 -10.75 19.42 3.79
C GLY A 10 -10.88 20.47 2.66
N LYS A 11 -11.59 21.57 2.89
CA LYS A 11 -11.77 22.66 1.92
C LYS A 11 -10.58 23.62 1.88
N THR A 12 -9.90 23.84 3.00
CA THR A 12 -8.80 24.83 3.10
C THR A 12 -7.47 24.31 2.53
N LEU A 13 -7.27 22.99 2.46
CA LEU A 13 -6.03 22.39 1.94
C LEU A 13 -5.97 22.29 0.41
N GLY A 14 -7.10 22.44 -0.28
CA GLY A 14 -7.16 22.45 -1.75
C GLY A 14 -6.58 23.72 -2.40
N GLU A 15 -6.39 24.80 -1.63
CA GLU A 15 -6.02 26.12 -2.16
C GLU A 15 -4.54 26.51 -1.93
N TYR A 16 -3.78 25.78 -1.10
CA TYR A 16 -2.47 26.27 -0.59
C TYR A 16 -1.19 25.49 -0.94
N CYS A 17 -1.23 24.39 -1.71
CA CYS A 17 0.00 23.62 -1.99
C CYS A 17 0.29 23.42 -3.49
N PRO A 18 0.87 24.42 -4.18
CA PRO A 18 1.23 24.26 -5.59
C PRO A 18 2.47 23.40 -5.85
N GLU A 19 3.29 23.05 -4.86
CA GLU A 19 4.65 22.51 -5.10
C GLU A 19 5.08 21.28 -4.28
N ILE A 20 4.18 20.56 -3.61
CA ILE A 20 4.60 19.31 -2.94
C ILE A 20 4.81 18.23 -4.01
N ILE A 21 6.08 17.99 -4.32
CA ILE A 21 6.57 17.02 -5.32
C ILE A 21 6.86 15.65 -4.66
N ASP A 22 7.02 15.62 -3.34
CA ASP A 22 7.40 14.43 -2.57
C ASP A 22 6.59 14.35 -1.27
N LEU A 23 5.98 13.20 -1.01
CA LEU A 23 5.25 12.93 0.23
C LEU A 23 5.80 11.65 0.86
N SER A 24 6.62 11.85 1.90
CA SER A 24 7.01 10.81 2.84
C SER A 24 6.26 11.05 4.15
N LEU A 25 5.27 10.20 4.44
CA LEU A 25 4.44 10.35 5.64
C LEU A 25 5.19 9.81 6.87
N ARG A 26 5.32 10.65 7.91
CA ARG A 26 5.83 10.29 9.23
C ARG A 26 4.76 10.58 10.27
N THR A 27 4.39 9.59 11.08
CA THR A 27 3.52 9.81 12.25
C THR A 27 4.29 9.53 13.53
N GLU A 28 4.33 10.51 14.44
CA GLU A 28 4.67 10.28 15.84
C GLU A 28 3.37 9.94 16.60
N CYS A 29 3.46 8.94 17.47
CA CYS A 29 2.35 8.35 18.20
C CYS A 29 1.72 9.36 19.19
N GLY A 30 0.39 9.54 19.11
CA GLY A 30 -0.41 10.19 20.15
C GLY A 30 -1.59 11.03 19.67
N ASN A 31 -2.78 10.43 19.68
CA ASN A 31 -4.14 11.01 19.56
C ASN A 31 -4.60 11.56 18.19
N ASN A 32 -5.70 10.94 17.74
CA ASN A 32 -6.29 11.01 16.41
C ASN A 32 -7.00 12.34 16.11
N GLY A 33 -6.72 12.91 14.92
CA GLY A 33 -7.61 13.88 14.26
C GLY A 33 -6.95 14.99 13.42
N ASN A 34 -5.67 15.34 13.63
CA ASN A 34 -5.04 16.53 13.03
C ASN A 34 -3.71 16.28 12.31
N VAL A 35 -3.40 15.03 12.00
CA VAL A 35 -2.03 14.61 11.68
C VAL A 35 -1.62 14.93 10.23
N LEU A 36 -2.52 14.81 9.24
CA LEU A 36 -2.15 15.06 7.83
C LEU A 36 -1.85 16.53 7.50
N ALA A 37 -2.50 17.50 8.16
CA ALA A 37 -2.26 18.92 7.90
C ALA A 37 -0.94 19.44 8.53
N ARG A 38 -0.49 18.83 9.65
CA ARG A 38 0.78 19.21 10.30
C ARG A 38 2.01 18.52 9.71
N ILE A 39 1.84 17.35 9.09
CA ILE A 39 2.94 16.63 8.42
C ILE A 39 3.41 17.37 7.15
N MET A 40 2.56 18.19 6.55
CA MET A 40 2.88 18.86 5.28
C MET A 40 3.75 20.13 5.43
N GLU A 41 4.05 20.60 6.65
CA GLU A 41 4.70 21.91 6.84
C GLU A 41 6.07 21.90 7.54
N GLN A 42 6.58 20.75 8.01
CA GLN A 42 7.87 20.70 8.69
C GLN A 42 8.56 19.33 8.51
N ILE A 43 9.73 19.30 7.85
CA ILE A 43 11.03 18.82 8.41
C ILE A 43 11.97 18.14 7.38
N PRO A 44 13.29 18.48 7.40
CA PRO A 44 14.37 17.76 6.73
C PRO A 44 14.69 16.38 7.37
N GLU A 45 15.16 15.42 6.56
CA GLU A 45 15.42 14.00 6.91
C GLU A 45 16.02 13.71 8.30
N PRO A 46 15.49 12.68 9.02
CA PRO A 46 16.35 11.52 9.36
C PRO A 46 15.64 10.14 9.35
N GLN A 47 16.34 9.06 9.04
CA GLN A 47 15.84 7.68 8.87
C GLN A 47 15.11 7.07 10.09
N LEU A 48 13.77 7.12 10.14
CA LEU A 48 12.92 6.29 11.02
C LEU A 48 11.73 5.79 10.19
N SER A 49 11.69 4.48 9.94
CA SER A 49 10.62 3.82 9.17
C SER A 49 9.35 3.72 10.00
N ASN A 50 8.59 4.81 10.06
CA ASN A 50 7.27 4.83 10.68
C ASN A 50 6.29 4.09 9.76
N SER A 51 5.79 2.94 10.21
CA SER A 51 4.73 2.21 9.51
C SER A 51 3.39 2.86 9.79
N LEU A 52 2.58 3.02 8.74
CA LEU A 52 1.21 3.53 8.84
C LEU A 52 0.24 2.35 8.98
N LEU A 53 -0.66 2.43 9.96
CA LEU A 53 -1.79 1.50 10.00
C LEU A 53 -2.75 1.85 8.86
N PRO A 54 -3.24 0.87 8.09
CA PRO A 54 -4.20 1.10 7.03
C PRO A 54 -5.45 1.89 7.48
N ASN A 55 -5.95 1.61 8.69
CA ASN A 55 -7.11 2.30 9.26
C ASN A 55 -6.88 3.82 9.37
N ASP A 56 -5.67 4.24 9.73
CA ASP A 56 -5.31 5.64 9.83
C ASP A 56 -5.15 6.26 8.42
N ALA A 57 -4.58 5.49 7.48
CA ALA A 57 -4.42 5.90 6.09
C ALA A 57 -5.74 6.21 5.40
N VAL A 58 -6.80 5.44 5.71
CA VAL A 58 -8.13 5.56 5.09
C VAL A 58 -9.14 6.33 5.93
N ALA A 59 -8.74 6.88 7.08
CA ALA A 59 -9.63 7.61 7.97
C ALA A 59 -10.22 8.87 7.32
N ALA A 60 -9.52 9.44 6.34
CA ALA A 60 -9.97 10.55 5.52
C ALA A 60 -9.55 10.35 4.07
N GLU A 61 -10.22 11.02 3.14
CA GLU A 61 -9.79 11.08 1.74
C GLU A 61 -8.49 11.87 1.61
N TRP A 62 -7.60 11.43 0.72
CA TRP A 62 -6.34 12.11 0.45
C TRP A 62 -6.62 13.38 -0.36
N ALA A 63 -6.49 14.54 0.28
CA ALA A 63 -6.73 15.83 -0.37
C ALA A 63 -5.68 16.19 -1.42
N CYS A 64 -4.45 15.66 -1.30
CA CYS A 64 -3.36 15.95 -2.23
C CYS A 64 -3.41 14.98 -3.42
N THR A 65 -3.90 15.44 -4.56
CA THR A 65 -3.94 14.67 -5.82
C THR A 65 -2.74 14.90 -6.73
N ARG A 66 -1.82 15.80 -6.32
CA ARG A 66 -0.66 16.23 -7.10
C ARG A 66 0.63 15.45 -6.77
N ILE A 67 0.53 14.48 -5.88
CA ILE A 67 1.63 13.60 -5.47
C ILE A 67 2.21 12.92 -6.70
N ARG A 68 3.54 13.02 -6.88
CA ARG A 68 4.27 12.32 -7.94
C ARG A 68 5.10 11.17 -7.41
N TYR A 69 5.58 11.27 -6.18
CA TYR A 69 6.32 10.25 -5.47
C TYR A 69 5.60 9.89 -4.17
N LEU A 70 5.30 8.61 -3.98
CA LEU A 70 4.73 8.09 -2.74
C LEU A 70 5.55 6.90 -2.27
N GLU A 71 6.21 7.02 -1.11
CA GLU A 71 6.75 5.89 -0.36
C GLU A 71 5.94 5.71 0.92
N ILE A 72 5.38 4.52 1.10
CA ILE A 72 4.55 4.18 2.26
C ILE A 72 4.88 2.78 2.75
N ALA A 73 5.06 2.66 4.06
CA ALA A 73 5.16 1.39 4.76
C ALA A 73 3.84 1.14 5.50
N VAL A 74 3.26 -0.04 5.33
CA VAL A 74 1.92 -0.35 5.82
C VAL A 74 1.94 -1.66 6.61
N MET A 75 1.33 -1.65 7.79
CA MET A 75 1.14 -2.84 8.61
C MET A 75 -0.32 -3.32 8.51
N PHE A 76 -0.57 -4.37 7.73
CA PHE A 76 -1.94 -4.83 7.47
C PHE A 76 -2.56 -5.60 8.63
N THR A 77 -1.75 -6.32 9.40
CA THR A 77 -2.20 -7.03 10.60
C THR A 77 -1.54 -6.46 11.84
N SER A 78 -2.36 -6.08 12.82
CA SER A 78 -1.88 -5.52 14.09
C SER A 78 -1.06 -6.54 14.91
N ASP A 79 -1.28 -7.83 14.67
CA ASP A 79 -0.57 -8.93 15.31
C ASP A 79 0.51 -9.57 14.41
N GLY A 80 0.70 -9.07 13.19
CA GLY A 80 1.62 -9.61 12.20
C GLY A 80 1.31 -11.03 11.76
N LYS A 81 0.15 -11.59 12.14
CA LYS A 81 -0.21 -12.94 11.71
C LYS A 81 -0.63 -12.90 10.26
N ASP A 82 -0.26 -13.98 9.57
CA ASP A 82 -0.75 -14.24 8.23
C ASP A 82 -2.26 -14.47 8.33
N LEU A 83 -3.04 -13.66 7.61
CA LEU A 83 -4.48 -13.78 7.64
C LEU A 83 -4.83 -15.11 6.95
N GLY A 84 -5.26 -16.11 7.71
CA GLY A 84 -5.71 -17.38 7.14
C GLY A 84 -6.78 -17.21 6.04
N CYS A 85 -7.51 -16.09 6.05
CA CYS A 85 -8.46 -15.71 5.02
C CYS A 85 -7.83 -15.46 3.63
N LEU A 86 -6.52 -15.19 3.53
CA LEU A 86 -5.84 -15.02 2.23
C LEU A 86 -5.83 -16.32 1.43
N ALA A 87 -5.84 -17.46 2.12
CA ALA A 87 -5.93 -18.78 1.53
C ALA A 87 -7.37 -19.23 1.24
N ASP A 88 -8.38 -18.64 1.91
CA ASP A 88 -9.80 -18.97 1.70
C ASP A 88 -10.40 -18.13 0.57
N GLN A 89 -10.23 -18.61 -0.66
CA GLN A 89 -10.72 -17.95 -1.88
C GLN A 89 -12.25 -17.85 -1.96
N ILE A 90 -12.99 -18.77 -1.33
CA ILE A 90 -14.45 -18.87 -1.45
C ILE A 90 -15.20 -18.17 -0.32
N LYS A 91 -14.47 -17.45 0.54
CA LYS A 91 -15.01 -16.69 1.68
C LYS A 91 -15.84 -17.53 2.67
N ALA A 92 -15.74 -18.85 2.61
CA ALA A 92 -16.63 -19.74 3.35
C ALA A 92 -16.42 -19.66 4.87
N THR A 93 -15.22 -19.25 5.28
CA THR A 93 -14.83 -19.13 6.69
C THR A 93 -14.68 -17.68 7.16
N TRP A 94 -15.08 -16.72 6.32
CA TRP A 94 -14.87 -15.30 6.64
C TRP A 94 -15.76 -14.84 7.80
N THR A 95 -15.12 -14.16 8.73
CA THR A 95 -15.74 -13.45 9.83
C THR A 95 -16.06 -12.01 9.42
N GLU A 96 -16.85 -11.31 10.25
CA GLU A 96 -17.07 -9.87 10.08
C GLU A 96 -15.75 -9.06 10.09
N GLN A 97 -14.76 -9.51 10.85
CA GLN A 97 -13.45 -8.88 10.90
C GLN A 97 -12.71 -9.02 9.55
N ASP A 98 -12.84 -10.16 8.87
CA ASP A 98 -12.25 -10.36 7.54
C ASP A 98 -12.91 -9.42 6.52
N HIS A 99 -14.24 -9.32 6.52
CA HIS A 99 -14.96 -8.36 5.66
C HIS A 99 -14.51 -6.92 5.90
N ASN A 100 -14.44 -6.49 7.16
CA ASN A 100 -13.97 -5.15 7.52
C ASN A 100 -12.53 -4.91 7.05
N HIS A 101 -11.66 -5.92 7.14
CA HIS A 101 -10.29 -5.83 6.67
C HIS A 101 -10.24 -5.61 5.15
N TRP A 102 -10.97 -6.40 4.37
CA TRP A 102 -11.03 -6.26 2.92
C TRP A 102 -11.67 -4.94 2.47
N ASP A 103 -12.68 -4.44 3.17
CA ASP A 103 -13.28 -3.13 2.90
C ASP A 103 -12.29 -1.99 3.15
N MET A 104 -11.47 -2.10 4.19
CA MET A 104 -10.42 -1.15 4.49
C MET A 104 -9.31 -1.18 3.41
N LEU A 105 -8.90 -2.36 2.95
CA LEU A 105 -7.97 -2.50 1.82
C LEU A 105 -8.52 -1.86 0.55
N ASN A 106 -9.80 -2.10 0.24
CA ASN A 106 -10.46 -1.51 -0.91
C ASN A 106 -10.39 0.02 -0.87
N LYS A 107 -10.67 0.63 0.29
CA LYS A 107 -10.55 2.08 0.47
C LYS A 107 -9.11 2.55 0.29
N PHE A 108 -8.15 1.86 0.89
CA PHE A 108 -6.73 2.21 0.79
C PHE A 108 -6.24 2.21 -0.65
N TYR A 109 -6.50 1.13 -1.39
CA TYR A 109 -6.09 1.03 -2.79
C TYR A 109 -6.86 1.98 -3.71
N THR A 110 -8.11 2.30 -3.40
CA THR A 110 -8.88 3.32 -4.12
C THR A 110 -8.27 4.70 -3.95
N GLN A 111 -7.82 5.07 -2.74
CA GLN A 111 -7.17 6.35 -2.49
C GLN A 111 -5.83 6.47 -3.21
N ILE A 112 -5.03 5.39 -3.24
CA ILE A 112 -3.82 5.33 -4.08
C ILE A 112 -4.18 5.52 -5.54
N GLY A 113 -5.19 4.80 -6.04
CA GLY A 113 -5.66 4.89 -7.43
C GLY A 113 -6.16 6.27 -7.86
N ALA A 114 -6.60 7.10 -6.91
CA ALA A 114 -7.02 8.48 -7.16
C ALA A 114 -5.84 9.44 -7.40
N LEU A 115 -4.59 9.02 -7.14
CA LEU A 115 -3.39 9.83 -7.37
C LEU A 115 -2.97 9.83 -8.85
N VAL A 116 -3.78 10.44 -9.71
CA VAL A 116 -3.58 10.45 -11.19
C VAL A 116 -2.28 11.12 -11.67
N LYS A 117 -1.56 11.82 -10.79
CA LYS A 117 -0.24 12.41 -11.07
C LYS A 117 0.93 11.58 -10.57
N LEU A 118 0.67 10.44 -9.95
CA LEU A 118 1.69 9.58 -9.37
C LEU A 118 2.57 8.99 -10.46
N GLU A 119 3.88 9.14 -10.30
CA GLU A 119 4.92 8.65 -11.22
C GLU A 119 5.73 7.53 -10.56
N VAL A 120 5.92 7.56 -9.24
CA VAL A 120 6.65 6.55 -8.48
C VAL A 120 5.84 6.13 -7.27
N LEU A 121 5.56 4.83 -7.17
CA LEU A 121 4.88 4.22 -6.03
C LEU A 121 5.80 3.19 -5.38
N LYS A 122 6.13 3.40 -4.12
CA LYS A 122 6.90 2.47 -3.29
C LYS A 122 6.10 2.04 -2.08
N ILE A 123 5.50 0.85 -2.13
CA ILE A 123 4.70 0.31 -1.01
C ILE A 123 5.46 -0.83 -0.33
N LYS A 124 5.67 -0.71 0.97
CA LYS A 124 6.26 -1.78 1.78
C LYS A 124 5.20 -2.34 2.71
N SER A 125 5.12 -3.66 2.80
CA SER A 125 4.37 -4.32 3.87
C SER A 125 5.32 -4.50 5.04
N THR A 126 5.00 -3.97 6.21
CA THR A 126 5.77 -4.24 7.43
C THR A 126 5.05 -5.35 8.20
N GLY A 127 5.65 -6.54 8.27
CA GLY A 127 5.18 -7.57 9.20
C GLY A 127 5.42 -7.12 10.64
N ALA A 128 4.54 -7.51 11.58
CA ALA A 128 4.89 -7.37 12.98
C ALA A 128 6.05 -8.33 13.27
N LEU A 129 7.07 -7.85 13.95
CA LEU A 129 8.17 -8.66 14.41
C LEU A 129 7.58 -9.66 15.41
N PRO A 130 7.60 -10.99 15.17
CA PRO A 130 7.29 -11.92 16.22
C PRO A 130 8.24 -11.57 17.36
N GLN A 131 7.68 -11.31 18.54
CA GLN A 131 8.50 -11.11 19.73
C GLN A 131 9.38 -12.36 19.85
N GLY A 132 10.67 -12.21 19.54
CA GLY A 132 11.61 -13.31 19.61
C GLY A 132 11.63 -13.86 21.03
N VAL A 133 11.96 -15.15 21.15
CA VAL A 133 12.05 -15.86 22.44
C VAL A 133 13.03 -15.18 23.40
N ASP A 134 13.94 -14.34 22.88
CA ASP A 134 14.95 -13.57 23.64
C ASP A 134 14.71 -12.05 23.66
N GLY A 135 13.51 -11.57 23.26
CA GLY A 135 13.22 -10.14 23.21
C GLY A 135 13.97 -9.36 22.10
N VAL A 136 14.79 -10.05 21.29
CA VAL A 136 15.35 -9.49 20.07
C VAL A 136 14.28 -9.60 18.97
N PRO A 137 13.85 -8.48 18.38
CA PRO A 137 12.90 -8.51 17.27
C PRO A 137 13.52 -9.25 16.09
N ALA A 138 12.99 -10.42 15.75
CA ALA A 138 13.40 -11.10 14.52
C ALA A 138 12.70 -10.39 13.36
N GLU A 139 13.48 -9.71 12.50
CA GLU A 139 12.99 -9.09 11.28
C GLU A 139 12.41 -10.19 10.39
N VAL A 140 11.07 -10.28 10.31
CA VAL A 140 10.42 -11.17 9.34
C VAL A 140 10.83 -10.64 7.97
N PRO A 141 11.50 -11.45 7.13
CA PRO A 141 11.94 -10.98 5.84
C PRO A 141 10.75 -10.43 5.05
N PHE A 142 10.83 -9.16 4.66
CA PHE A 142 9.88 -8.47 3.79
C PHE A 142 9.51 -9.26 2.52
N ARG A 143 10.36 -10.22 2.15
CA ARG A 143 10.19 -11.12 1.00
C ARG A 143 8.99 -12.06 1.17
N ASP A 144 8.53 -12.33 2.37
CA ASP A 144 7.47 -13.32 2.59
C ASP A 144 6.05 -12.71 2.64
N THR A 145 5.96 -11.39 2.79
CA THR A 145 4.68 -10.68 2.88
C THR A 145 4.32 -10.04 1.54
N CYS A 146 3.16 -10.43 0.98
CA CYS A 146 2.55 -9.75 -0.17
C CYS A 146 1.45 -8.79 0.32
N LEU A 147 1.18 -7.75 -0.46
CA LEU A 147 0.05 -6.85 -0.25
C LEU A 147 -1.24 -7.54 -0.72
N PRO A 148 -2.18 -7.87 0.20
CA PRO A 148 -3.33 -8.70 -0.15
C PRO A 148 -4.15 -8.17 -1.32
N GLY A 149 -4.38 -9.03 -2.30
CA GLY A 149 -5.26 -8.75 -3.45
C GLY A 149 -4.81 -7.60 -4.36
N LEU A 150 -3.65 -7.00 -4.13
CA LEU A 150 -3.25 -5.77 -4.81
C LEU A 150 -2.97 -5.99 -6.30
N LEU A 151 -2.34 -7.11 -6.62
CA LEU A 151 -1.97 -7.47 -8.00
C LEU A 151 -3.02 -8.35 -8.69
N ALA A 152 -4.16 -8.64 -8.05
CA ALA A 152 -5.20 -9.49 -8.61
C ALA A 152 -6.33 -8.65 -9.20
N LEU A 153 -6.93 -9.11 -10.29
CA LEU A 153 -8.21 -8.59 -10.78
C LEU A 153 -9.37 -9.20 -9.98
N GLU A 154 -10.43 -8.41 -9.84
CA GLU A 154 -11.67 -8.84 -9.20
C GLU A 154 -12.48 -9.68 -10.20
N ASP A 155 -12.85 -10.91 -9.83
CA ASP A 155 -13.77 -11.74 -10.60
C ASP A 155 -14.99 -12.14 -9.77
N LYS A 156 -16.13 -11.55 -10.10
CA LYS A 156 -17.39 -11.78 -9.42
C LYS A 156 -17.96 -13.18 -9.63
N LYS A 157 -17.54 -13.91 -10.68
CA LYS A 157 -18.04 -15.26 -10.96
C LYS A 157 -17.37 -16.30 -10.08
N SER A 158 -16.07 -16.18 -9.88
CA SER A 158 -15.29 -17.04 -8.97
C SER A 158 -15.26 -16.54 -7.53
N ASP A 159 -15.86 -15.38 -7.26
CA ASP A 159 -15.82 -14.66 -5.98
C ASP A 159 -14.41 -14.21 -5.56
N GLN A 160 -13.48 -14.16 -6.51
CA GLN A 160 -12.12 -13.68 -6.32
C GLN A 160 -12.10 -12.18 -6.02
N ILE A 161 -11.51 -11.81 -4.89
CA ILE A 161 -11.24 -10.41 -4.56
C ILE A 161 -9.90 -9.99 -5.17
N GLY A 162 -9.94 -8.86 -5.88
CA GLY A 162 -8.78 -8.19 -6.42
C GLY A 162 -8.96 -6.68 -6.44
N PHE A 163 -7.86 -5.95 -6.35
CA PHE A 163 -7.86 -4.49 -6.28
C PHE A 163 -7.10 -3.81 -7.41
N LEU A 164 -6.53 -4.59 -8.33
CA LEU A 164 -5.71 -4.05 -9.41
C LEU A 164 -6.48 -3.01 -10.24
N SER A 165 -7.78 -3.23 -10.48
CA SER A 165 -8.65 -2.31 -11.23
C SER A 165 -8.75 -0.90 -10.63
N ARG A 166 -8.52 -0.76 -9.30
CA ARG A 166 -8.54 0.53 -8.60
C ARG A 166 -7.40 1.45 -9.08
N TRP A 167 -6.36 0.89 -9.69
CA TRP A 167 -5.20 1.64 -10.17
C TRP A 167 -5.29 2.08 -11.63
N SER A 168 -6.42 1.86 -12.30
CA SER A 168 -6.64 2.27 -13.70
C SER A 168 -6.41 3.77 -13.97
N GLY A 169 -6.51 4.62 -12.94
CA GLY A 169 -6.21 6.05 -13.04
C GLY A 169 -4.72 6.41 -13.07
N LEU A 170 -3.83 5.48 -12.69
CA LEU A 170 -2.38 5.70 -12.53
C LEU A 170 -1.61 5.66 -13.85
N THR A 171 -2.15 6.26 -14.89
CA THR A 171 -1.59 6.25 -16.25
C THR A 171 -0.20 6.89 -16.38
N LYS A 172 0.24 7.64 -15.36
CA LYS A 172 1.57 8.25 -15.28
C LYS A 172 2.58 7.45 -14.45
N LEU A 173 2.17 6.34 -13.85
CA LEU A 173 3.03 5.53 -13.00
C LEU A 173 4.16 4.92 -13.85
N ARG A 174 5.39 5.29 -13.55
CA ARG A 174 6.61 4.85 -14.24
C ARG A 174 7.35 3.77 -13.48
N GLU A 175 7.30 3.84 -12.16
CA GLU A 175 8.00 2.92 -11.26
C GLU A 175 7.06 2.41 -10.17
N LEU A 176 6.92 1.08 -10.11
CA LEU A 176 6.24 0.37 -9.04
C LEU A 176 7.28 -0.41 -8.24
N LYS A 177 7.49 -0.07 -6.98
CA LYS A 177 8.47 -0.70 -6.09
C LYS A 177 7.79 -1.20 -4.82
N GLY A 178 8.25 -2.31 -4.25
CA GLY A 178 7.69 -2.72 -2.98
C GLY A 178 7.80 -4.18 -2.60
N SER A 179 7.08 -4.53 -1.54
CA SER A 179 6.90 -5.89 -1.03
C SER A 179 5.83 -6.63 -1.85
N PHE A 180 6.15 -6.90 -3.11
CA PHE A 180 5.28 -7.65 -4.02
C PHE A 180 5.90 -9.02 -4.27
N ASN A 181 5.72 -9.98 -3.36
CA ASN A 181 6.24 -11.30 -3.66
C ASN A 181 5.34 -12.02 -4.68
N TRP A 182 5.59 -11.80 -5.97
CA TRP A 182 4.92 -12.52 -7.08
C TRP A 182 5.18 -14.03 -7.05
N ALA A 183 6.28 -14.45 -6.41
CA ALA A 183 6.62 -15.85 -6.23
C ALA A 183 5.92 -16.49 -5.02
N ASN A 184 5.22 -15.72 -4.18
CA ASN A 184 4.44 -16.27 -3.08
C ASN A 184 3.23 -17.05 -3.63
N LYS A 185 2.75 -18.01 -2.83
CA LYS A 185 1.68 -18.93 -3.22
C LYS A 185 0.36 -18.23 -3.54
N GLU A 186 -0.01 -17.19 -2.79
CA GLU A 186 -1.22 -16.38 -3.05
C GLU A 186 -1.10 -15.66 -4.39
N ALA A 187 0.01 -14.95 -4.63
CA ALA A 187 0.22 -14.19 -5.85
C ALA A 187 0.20 -15.11 -7.08
N ARG A 188 0.89 -16.26 -7.04
CA ARG A 188 0.84 -17.26 -8.12
C ARG A 188 -0.54 -17.87 -8.34
N ALA A 189 -1.36 -17.96 -7.29
CA ALA A 189 -2.70 -18.52 -7.39
C ALA A 189 -3.71 -17.53 -7.97
N ARG A 190 -3.39 -16.23 -7.99
CA ARG A 190 -4.30 -15.15 -8.41
C ARG A 190 -3.85 -14.38 -9.64
N MET A 191 -2.57 -14.40 -9.97
CA MET A 191 -2.05 -13.77 -11.18
C MET A 191 -2.05 -14.75 -12.34
N ASP A 192 -2.79 -14.41 -13.39
CA ASP A 192 -2.76 -15.08 -14.68
C ASP A 192 -2.35 -14.09 -15.79
N GLU A 193 -2.53 -14.49 -17.05
CA GLU A 193 -2.20 -13.67 -18.22
C GLU A 193 -3.04 -12.37 -18.26
N GLY A 194 -4.26 -12.38 -17.71
CA GLY A 194 -5.16 -11.26 -17.64
C GLY A 194 -4.65 -10.11 -16.76
N GLU A 195 -4.04 -10.40 -15.61
CA GLU A 195 -3.37 -9.37 -14.81
C GLU A 195 -2.23 -8.70 -15.58
N VAL A 196 -1.41 -9.49 -16.30
CA VAL A 196 -0.29 -8.97 -17.08
C VAL A 196 -0.78 -8.09 -18.24
N GLU A 197 -1.78 -8.55 -18.99
CA GLU A 197 -2.40 -7.76 -20.06
C GLU A 197 -3.03 -6.47 -19.50
N TRP A 198 -3.62 -6.54 -18.31
CA TRP A 198 -4.18 -5.38 -17.64
C TRP A 198 -3.13 -4.31 -17.35
N PHE A 199 -1.95 -4.69 -16.85
CA PHE A 199 -0.83 -3.77 -16.60
C PHE A 199 -0.43 -3.03 -17.88
N VAL A 200 -0.25 -3.75 -18.98
CA VAL A 200 0.13 -3.18 -20.28
C VAL A 200 -0.92 -2.19 -20.78
N THR A 201 -2.20 -2.53 -20.60
CA THR A 201 -3.32 -1.74 -21.12
C THR A 201 -3.62 -0.49 -20.28
N HIS A 202 -3.51 -0.58 -18.95
CA HIS A 202 -3.98 0.47 -18.03
C HIS A 202 -2.85 1.29 -17.40
N LEU A 203 -1.62 0.78 -17.40
CA LEU A 203 -0.45 1.48 -16.86
C LEU A 203 0.62 1.67 -17.96
N PRO A 204 0.30 2.40 -19.05
CA PRO A 204 1.14 2.49 -20.24
C PRO A 204 2.49 3.20 -20.03
N ALA A 205 2.64 3.97 -18.94
CA ALA A 205 3.89 4.62 -18.57
C ALA A 205 4.81 3.72 -17.73
N LEU A 206 4.34 2.55 -17.29
CA LEU A 206 5.07 1.69 -16.37
C LEU A 206 6.26 1.06 -17.09
N SER A 207 7.45 1.53 -16.73
CA SER A 207 8.72 1.06 -17.31
C SER A 207 9.53 0.19 -16.35
N HIS A 208 9.20 0.23 -15.06
CA HIS A 208 9.94 -0.47 -14.04
C HIS A 208 9.02 -1.00 -12.93
N ALA A 209 9.07 -2.31 -12.71
CA ALA A 209 8.45 -2.95 -11.57
C ALA A 209 9.51 -3.73 -10.78
N SER A 210 9.70 -3.35 -9.51
CA SER A 210 10.62 -4.02 -8.59
C SER A 210 9.85 -4.61 -7.42
N PHE A 211 9.90 -5.93 -7.35
CA PHE A 211 9.10 -6.76 -6.48
C PHE A 211 9.90 -7.32 -5.29
N VAL A 212 11.20 -7.01 -5.25
CA VAL A 212 12.12 -7.38 -4.17
C VAL A 212 12.95 -6.14 -3.83
N ASP A 213 12.84 -5.63 -2.61
CA ASP A 213 13.70 -4.53 -2.17
C ASP A 213 15.13 -5.05 -2.06
N VAL A 214 15.97 -4.65 -3.03
CA VAL A 214 17.35 -5.11 -3.21
C VAL A 214 18.24 -4.68 -2.04
N SER A 215 17.80 -3.70 -1.25
CA SER A 215 18.54 -3.17 -0.09
C SER A 215 18.85 -4.22 0.99
N TYR A 216 18.10 -5.34 1.04
CA TYR A 216 18.33 -6.44 1.99
C TYR A 216 19.00 -7.69 1.38
N SER A 217 19.31 -7.68 0.08
CA SER A 217 20.05 -8.80 -0.53
C SER A 217 21.56 -8.60 -0.40
N MET A 218 22.20 -9.30 0.55
CA MET A 218 23.67 -9.40 0.59
C MET A 218 24.25 -10.11 -0.65
N ASN A 219 23.42 -10.70 -1.53
CA ASN A 219 23.84 -11.40 -2.72
C ASN A 219 23.42 -10.66 -4.01
N PRO A 220 24.38 -10.12 -4.80
CA PRO A 220 24.12 -9.44 -6.07
C PRO A 220 23.51 -10.31 -7.18
N LEU A 221 23.48 -11.64 -7.01
CA LEU A 221 23.04 -12.61 -8.02
C LEU A 221 21.51 -12.77 -8.12
N ASP A 222 20.74 -12.27 -7.16
CA ASP A 222 19.26 -12.33 -7.18
C ASP A 222 18.62 -11.24 -8.06
N ARG A 223 19.43 -10.49 -8.82
CA ARG A 223 18.98 -9.36 -9.64
C ARG A 223 18.42 -9.84 -10.99
N ILE A 224 17.15 -10.21 -11.02
CA ILE A 224 16.41 -10.35 -12.27
C ILE A 224 15.53 -9.10 -12.45
N PRO A 225 15.96 -8.11 -13.25
CA PRO A 225 15.06 -7.02 -13.64
C PRO A 225 13.94 -7.61 -14.49
N VAL A 226 12.69 -7.45 -14.03
CA VAL A 226 11.52 -7.69 -14.88
C VAL A 226 11.36 -6.43 -15.72
N ILE A 227 11.69 -6.54 -17.00
CA ILE A 227 11.38 -5.52 -18.01
C ILE A 227 10.00 -5.89 -18.54
N LEU A 228 9.01 -5.06 -18.24
CA LEU A 228 7.65 -5.16 -18.76
C LEU A 228 7.57 -4.59 -20.18
#